data_AF-A0A194AJW6-F1
#
_entry.id   AF-A0A194AJW6-F1
#
_cell.length_a   1.000
_cell.length_b   1.000
_cell.length_c   1.000
_cell.angle_alpha   90.00
_cell.angle_beta   90.00
_cell.angle_gamma   90.00
#
_symmetry.space_group_name_H-M   'P 1'
#
loop_
_entity.id
_entity.type
_entity.pdbx_description
1 polymer ?
#
loop_
_entity_poly.entity_id
_entity_poly.type
_entity_poly.pdbx_seq_one_letter_code
_entity_poly.pdbx_strand_id
1 'polypeptide(L)'
;MKFACVSRPLGLAVALLFVALVVPGRAAQQVEVSWPLEPGQQEMDVRQQVLDAGFMKGVIQQADELLAQPMNEERAALFGTYMKDKVAELVQGYSVVRSTVHENPPSLDMVLSVTLNIPEIKKDLRRLGILYTCTQPVASTMTLSGVDAGDWQRLEELKTLTGVNAVVSGLQARADVADVRITKADTTAWQGELTAFNRTFSSSGKSLDEVWIALWQNYFSLDNVVARTFATVRFKIDGWYVPEGISYFDIRLSTWKKLVEQAHLVRLDLETESLGGVWEVRTRDTQAMRARLEQFVADKGLRLVSFDGGV
;
A
#
# COMPACT_ATOMS: atom_id res chain seq x y z
N MET A 1 65.40 -47.59 26.32
CA MET A 1 64.50 -47.34 25.19
C MET A 1 63.31 -46.53 25.69
N LYS A 2 63.14 -45.33 25.13
CA LYS A 2 62.08 -44.38 25.45
C LYS A 2 60.78 -44.85 24.77
N PHE A 3 59.68 -44.91 25.52
CA PHE A 3 58.34 -44.68 24.95
C PHE A 3 57.52 -43.89 25.96
N ALA A 4 57.29 -42.62 25.61
CA ALA A 4 56.41 -41.71 26.31
C ALA A 4 54.95 -42.11 26.01
N CYS A 5 54.16 -42.32 27.05
CA CYS A 5 52.72 -42.47 26.95
C CYS A 5 52.10 -41.08 27.09
N VAL A 6 51.75 -40.48 25.96
CA VAL A 6 51.09 -39.18 25.86
C VAL A 6 49.59 -39.39 26.09
N SER A 7 49.05 -38.73 27.11
CA SER A 7 47.63 -38.60 27.38
C SER A 7 46.96 -37.72 26.32
N ARG A 8 45.89 -38.22 25.69
CA ARG A 8 44.97 -37.43 24.85
C ARG A 8 43.62 -37.31 25.58
N PRO A 9 43.15 -36.11 25.94
CA PRO A 9 41.76 -35.95 26.35
C PRO A 9 40.85 -35.87 25.11
N LEU A 10 39.71 -36.52 25.29
CA LEU A 10 38.57 -36.68 24.40
C LEU A 10 38.03 -35.29 23.96
N GLY A 11 38.17 -34.97 22.67
CA GLY A 11 37.55 -33.78 22.07
C GLY A 11 36.08 -34.05 21.78
N LEU A 12 35.18 -33.41 22.52
CA LEU A 12 33.74 -33.45 22.24
C LEU A 12 33.39 -32.22 21.40
N ALA A 13 33.07 -32.47 20.13
CA ALA A 13 32.60 -31.47 19.18
C ALA A 13 31.18 -31.01 19.56
N VAL A 14 30.99 -29.71 19.76
CA VAL A 14 29.67 -29.07 19.73
C VAL A 14 29.66 -28.18 18.50
N ALA A 15 29.22 -28.76 17.38
CA ALA A 15 28.85 -28.00 16.19
C ALA A 15 27.50 -27.33 16.49
N LEU A 16 27.55 -26.09 16.97
CA LEU A 16 26.38 -25.20 17.04
C LEU A 16 25.97 -24.84 15.62
N LEU A 17 25.08 -25.65 15.05
CA LEU A 17 24.37 -25.38 13.81
C LEU A 17 23.42 -24.21 14.06
N PHE A 18 23.89 -22.98 13.89
CA PHE A 18 23.03 -21.79 13.79
C PHE A 18 22.20 -21.92 12.52
N VAL A 19 21.01 -22.49 12.64
CA VAL A 19 19.96 -22.34 11.62
C VAL A 19 19.56 -20.86 11.67
N ALA A 20 20.18 -20.06 10.81
CA ALA A 20 19.69 -18.73 10.49
C ALA A 20 18.31 -18.90 9.86
N LEU A 21 17.26 -18.79 10.68
CA LEU A 21 15.94 -18.45 10.20
C LEU A 21 16.08 -17.14 9.43
N VAL A 22 16.16 -17.24 8.11
CA VAL A 22 15.97 -16.12 7.20
C VAL A 22 14.50 -15.74 7.35
N VAL A 23 14.20 -14.94 8.37
CA VAL A 23 12.94 -14.22 8.43
C VAL A 23 12.92 -13.38 7.14
N PRO A 24 11.92 -13.53 6.26
CA PRO A 24 11.83 -12.71 5.07
C PRO A 24 11.82 -11.25 5.54
N GLY A 25 12.95 -10.56 5.28
CA GLY A 25 13.16 -9.20 5.74
C GLY A 25 12.00 -8.35 5.28
N ARG A 26 11.22 -7.85 6.24
CA ARG A 26 10.34 -6.71 5.96
C ARG A 26 11.28 -5.59 5.57
N ALA A 27 11.29 -5.26 4.28
CA ALA A 27 12.21 -4.27 3.75
C ALA A 27 11.99 -2.95 4.48
N ALA A 28 12.94 -2.56 5.31
CA ALA A 28 12.91 -1.28 5.99
C ALA A 28 13.27 -0.19 4.97
N GLN A 29 12.45 0.84 4.87
CA GLN A 29 12.62 1.94 3.94
C GLN A 29 13.52 3.01 4.56
N GLN A 30 14.44 3.58 3.78
CA GLN A 30 15.26 4.69 4.24
C GLN A 30 14.54 6.01 4.01
N VAL A 31 14.47 6.82 5.06
CA VAL A 31 13.81 8.13 5.05
C VAL A 31 14.76 9.17 5.61
N GLU A 32 14.93 10.27 4.89
CA GLU A 32 15.75 11.41 5.35
C GLU A 32 14.84 12.57 5.71
N VAL A 33 15.05 13.16 6.88
CA VAL A 33 14.32 14.33 7.37
C VAL A 33 15.32 15.38 7.80
N SER A 34 15.05 16.62 7.44
CA SER A 34 15.76 17.79 7.94
C SER A 34 14.77 18.65 8.71
N TRP A 35 15.14 19.04 9.93
CA TRP A 35 14.31 19.84 10.82
C TRP A 35 15.04 21.13 11.22
N PRO A 36 14.49 22.32 10.98
CA PRO A 36 15.12 23.55 11.39
C PRO A 36 15.16 23.65 12.93
N LEU A 37 16.29 24.09 13.48
CA LEU A 37 16.44 24.34 14.92
C LEU A 37 16.33 25.83 15.20
N GLU A 38 15.56 26.18 16.23
CA GLU A 38 15.55 27.54 16.74
C GLU A 38 16.83 27.84 17.55
N PRO A 39 17.26 29.12 17.66
CA PRO A 39 18.44 29.48 18.44
C PRO A 39 18.35 28.97 19.90
N GLY A 40 19.31 28.14 20.31
CA GLY A 40 19.37 27.57 21.65
C GLY A 40 18.55 26.29 21.86
N GLN A 41 17.83 25.82 20.83
CA GLN A 41 17.10 24.56 20.85
C GLN A 41 18.07 23.37 20.68
N GLN A 42 17.95 22.35 21.54
CA GLN A 42 18.80 21.17 21.48
C GLN A 42 18.15 20.05 20.66
N GLU A 43 18.95 19.10 20.17
CA GLU A 43 18.46 17.91 19.45
C GLU A 43 17.36 17.19 20.25
N MET A 44 17.56 17.01 21.55
CA MET A 44 16.63 16.29 22.42
C MET A 44 15.25 16.94 22.49
N ASP A 45 15.16 18.25 22.28
CA ASP A 45 13.90 18.98 22.36
C ASP A 45 13.00 18.69 21.16
N VAL A 46 13.60 18.46 19.98
CA VAL A 46 12.88 18.24 18.71
C VAL A 46 12.87 16.79 18.26
N ARG A 47 13.68 15.91 18.87
CA ARG A 47 13.91 14.55 18.38
C ARG A 47 12.62 13.77 18.11
N GLN A 48 11.64 13.85 19.00
CA GLN A 48 10.36 13.16 18.79
C GLN A 48 9.61 13.73 17.58
N GLN A 49 9.61 15.06 17.40
CA GLN A 49 8.97 15.72 16.27
C GLN A 49 9.63 15.32 14.94
N VAL A 50 10.97 15.23 14.92
CA VAL A 50 11.72 14.77 13.75
C VAL A 50 11.43 13.29 13.44
N LEU A 51 11.32 12.45 14.47
CA LEU A 51 10.90 11.05 14.30
C LEU A 51 9.49 10.96 13.73
N ASP A 52 8.53 11.70 14.28
CA ASP A 52 7.14 11.70 13.80
C ASP A 52 7.05 12.19 12.34
N ALA A 53 7.79 13.24 12.00
CA ALA A 53 7.92 13.71 10.62
C ALA A 53 8.56 12.66 9.70
N GLY A 54 9.54 11.92 10.19
CA GLY A 54 10.17 10.82 9.45
C GLY A 54 9.27 9.62 9.25
N PHE A 55 8.45 9.27 10.24
CA PHE A 55 7.44 8.22 10.10
C PHE A 55 6.38 8.62 9.09
N MET A 56 5.87 9.86 9.16
CA MET A 56 4.92 10.38 8.19
C MET A 56 5.50 10.37 6.78
N LYS A 57 6.74 10.85 6.61
CA LYS A 57 7.42 10.83 5.31
C LYS A 57 7.60 9.41 4.78
N GLY A 58 7.94 8.46 5.65
CA GLY A 58 7.99 7.03 5.30
C GLY A 58 6.62 6.50 4.82
N VAL A 59 5.54 6.85 5.51
CA VAL A 59 4.18 6.44 5.10
C VAL A 59 3.82 7.01 3.72
N ILE A 60 4.14 8.28 3.44
CA ILE A 60 3.90 8.90 2.13
C ILE A 60 4.74 8.25 1.04
N GLN A 61 6.05 8.06 1.26
CA GLN A 61 6.92 7.41 0.28
C GLN A 61 6.48 5.97 0.00
N GLN A 62 6.09 5.23 1.04
CA GLN A 62 5.58 3.87 0.88
C GLN A 62 4.24 3.86 0.14
N ALA A 63 3.37 4.85 0.37
CA ALA A 63 2.13 5.01 -0.38
C ALA A 63 2.42 5.23 -1.86
N ASP A 64 3.31 6.16 -2.22
CA ASP A 64 3.70 6.42 -3.61
C ASP A 64 4.26 5.19 -4.31
N GLU A 65 5.06 4.37 -3.61
CA GLU A 65 5.56 3.10 -4.15
C GLU A 65 4.46 2.08 -4.48
N LEU A 66 3.30 2.16 -3.83
CA LEU A 66 2.15 1.28 -4.06
C LEU A 66 1.24 1.78 -5.19
N LEU A 67 1.42 3.01 -5.66
CA LEU A 67 0.62 3.62 -6.72
C LEU A 67 1.24 3.42 -8.09
N ALA A 68 0.42 3.55 -9.14
CA ALA A 68 0.91 3.54 -10.52
C ALA A 68 1.71 4.82 -10.83
N GLN A 69 1.35 5.93 -10.19
CA GLN A 69 2.11 7.17 -10.20
C GLN A 69 2.10 7.80 -8.80
N PRO A 70 3.18 8.49 -8.40
CA PRO A 70 3.21 9.21 -7.13
C PRO A 70 2.07 10.22 -7.01
N MET A 71 1.62 10.48 -5.79
CA MET A 71 0.70 11.58 -5.52
C MET A 71 1.36 12.92 -5.89
N ASN A 72 0.57 13.88 -6.35
CA ASN A 72 1.05 15.26 -6.41
C ASN A 72 1.21 15.82 -4.98
N GLU A 73 1.93 16.93 -4.84
CA GLU A 73 2.28 17.52 -3.54
C GLU A 73 1.06 17.82 -2.67
N GLU A 74 0.03 18.44 -3.26
CA GLU A 74 -1.20 18.79 -2.56
C GLU A 74 -1.91 17.55 -2.01
N ARG A 75 -2.08 16.50 -2.83
CA ARG A 75 -2.72 15.26 -2.42
C ARG A 75 -1.89 14.50 -1.39
N ALA A 76 -0.56 14.52 -1.51
CA ALA A 76 0.33 13.92 -0.51
C ALA A 76 0.22 14.62 0.85
N ALA A 77 0.09 15.95 0.88
CA ALA A 77 -0.12 16.72 2.11
C ALA A 77 -1.48 16.40 2.76
N LEU A 78 -2.54 16.30 1.95
CA LEU A 78 -3.87 15.91 2.41
C LEU A 78 -3.90 14.46 2.92
N PHE A 79 -3.21 13.55 2.24
CA PHE A 79 -3.04 12.18 2.71
C PHE A 79 -2.29 12.14 4.03
N GLY A 80 -1.19 12.89 4.16
CA GLY A 80 -0.47 13.03 5.42
C GLY A 80 -1.36 13.54 6.57
N THR A 81 -2.21 14.53 6.29
CA THR A 81 -3.19 15.04 7.25
C THR A 81 -4.18 13.96 7.69
N TYR A 82 -4.71 13.19 6.75
CA TYR A 82 -5.61 12.06 7.05
C TYR A 82 -4.92 10.94 7.86
N MET A 83 -3.63 10.71 7.63
CA MET A 83 -2.87 9.65 8.29
C MET A 83 -2.32 10.04 9.66
N LYS A 84 -2.34 11.33 10.02
CA LYS A 84 -1.65 11.90 11.21
C LYS A 84 -1.86 11.08 12.49
N ASP A 85 -3.10 10.73 12.79
CA ASP A 85 -3.44 10.04 14.04
C ASP A 85 -3.18 8.52 14.00
N LYS A 86 -2.87 7.97 12.81
CA LYS A 86 -2.64 6.54 12.58
C LYS A 86 -1.17 6.19 12.34
N VAL A 87 -0.30 7.17 12.07
CA VAL A 87 1.10 6.91 11.69
C VAL A 87 1.81 6.03 12.72
N ALA A 88 1.61 6.29 14.02
CA ALA A 88 2.24 5.51 15.08
C ALA A 88 1.86 4.01 15.01
N GLU A 89 0.62 3.68 14.64
CA GLU A 89 0.12 2.30 14.52
C GLU A 89 0.66 1.61 13.26
N LEU A 90 1.07 2.38 12.26
CA LEU A 90 1.64 1.87 11.02
C LEU A 90 3.13 1.54 11.14
N VAL A 91 3.85 2.13 12.09
CA VAL A 91 5.27 1.87 12.31
C VAL A 91 5.44 0.57 13.08
N GLN A 92 5.99 -0.45 12.42
CA GLN A 92 6.27 -1.75 13.03
C GLN A 92 7.65 -1.80 13.70
N GLY A 93 8.53 -0.86 13.36
CA GLY A 93 9.86 -0.72 13.93
C GLY A 93 10.66 0.33 13.19
N TYR A 94 11.66 0.91 13.84
CA TYR A 94 12.58 1.85 13.20
C TYR A 94 13.97 1.80 13.83
N SER A 95 14.96 2.30 13.10
CA SER A 95 16.29 2.60 13.62
C SER A 95 16.79 3.93 13.07
N VAL A 96 17.56 4.66 13.87
CA VAL A 96 18.27 5.86 13.41
C VAL A 96 19.59 5.41 12.80
N VAL A 97 19.72 5.60 11.49
CA VAL A 97 20.93 5.26 10.73
C VAL A 97 21.97 6.37 10.87
N ARG A 98 21.53 7.63 10.83
CA ARG A 98 22.37 8.81 10.96
C ARG A 98 21.60 9.93 11.66
N SER A 99 22.29 10.70 12.49
CA SER A 99 21.79 11.94 13.10
C SER A 99 22.92 12.97 13.03
N THR A 100 22.67 14.11 12.41
CA THR A 100 23.65 15.18 12.22
C THR A 100 23.02 16.52 12.57
N VAL A 101 23.66 17.27 13.45
CA VAL A 101 23.30 18.67 13.71
C VAL A 101 24.14 19.56 12.81
N HIS A 102 23.49 20.43 12.05
CA HIS A 102 24.11 21.48 11.26
C HIS A 102 24.02 22.80 12.03
N GLU A 103 25.08 23.60 11.97
CA GLU A 103 25.13 24.90 12.66
C GLU A 103 24.71 26.08 11.77
N ASN A 104 24.74 25.93 10.43
CA ASN A 104 24.49 27.02 9.48
C ASN A 104 23.82 26.53 8.18
N PRO A 105 22.48 26.71 8.00
CA PRO A 105 21.54 27.12 9.05
C PRO A 105 21.41 26.03 10.14
N PRO A 106 21.03 26.39 11.38
CA PRO A 106 20.77 25.41 12.42
C PRO A 106 19.70 24.38 12.00
N SER A 107 20.07 23.12 11.87
CA SER A 107 19.14 22.03 11.55
C SER A 107 19.55 20.70 12.16
N LEU A 108 18.58 19.81 12.33
CA LEU A 108 18.78 18.42 12.68
C LEU A 108 18.39 17.55 11.48
N ASP A 109 19.39 16.86 10.92
CA ASP A 109 19.22 15.93 9.81
C ASP A 109 19.27 14.49 10.33
N MET A 110 18.18 13.74 10.15
CA MET A 110 18.09 12.33 10.53
C MET A 110 17.84 11.45 9.30
N VAL A 111 18.61 10.36 9.20
CA VAL A 111 18.32 9.25 8.30
C VAL A 111 17.77 8.10 9.13
N LEU A 112 16.54 7.72 8.85
CA LEU A 112 15.81 6.66 9.52
C LEU A 112 15.69 5.45 8.61
N SER A 113 15.71 4.27 9.20
CA SER A 113 15.25 3.04 8.57
C SER A 113 13.93 2.65 9.22
N VAL A 114 12.82 2.68 8.48
CA VAL A 114 11.46 2.51 9.00
C VAL A 114 10.82 1.27 8.39
N THR A 115 10.27 0.40 9.24
CA THR A 115 9.47 -0.75 8.82
C THR A 115 8.00 -0.44 9.00
N LEU A 116 7.22 -0.52 7.92
CA LEU A 116 5.82 -0.09 7.90
C LEU A 116 4.84 -1.24 7.68
N ASN A 117 3.64 -1.08 8.24
CA ASN A 117 2.49 -1.95 8.01
C ASN A 117 1.85 -1.66 6.64
N ILE A 118 2.50 -2.16 5.59
CA ILE A 118 2.08 -1.93 4.20
C ILE A 118 0.64 -2.41 3.90
N PRO A 119 0.16 -3.56 4.40
CA PRO A 119 -1.25 -3.95 4.21
C PRO A 119 -2.25 -2.90 4.69
N GLU A 120 -1.99 -2.24 5.82
CA GLU A 120 -2.89 -1.22 6.37
C GLU A 120 -2.81 0.09 5.57
N ILE A 121 -1.60 0.53 5.17
CA ILE A 121 -1.44 1.66 4.24
C ILE A 121 -2.23 1.42 2.95
N LYS A 122 -2.07 0.22 2.38
CA LYS A 122 -2.78 -0.19 1.15
C LYS A 122 -4.30 -0.23 1.33
N LYS A 123 -4.79 -0.61 2.51
CA LYS A 123 -6.21 -0.58 2.85
C LYS A 123 -6.74 0.86 2.92
N ASP A 124 -6.02 1.79 3.53
CA ASP A 124 -6.39 3.21 3.54
C ASP A 124 -6.37 3.81 2.13
N LEU A 125 -5.36 3.51 1.30
CA LEU A 125 -5.32 3.95 -0.10
C LEU A 125 -6.50 3.42 -0.94
N ARG A 126 -6.98 2.20 -0.69
CA ARG A 126 -8.19 1.66 -1.32
C ARG A 126 -9.43 2.37 -0.82
N ARG A 127 -9.55 2.52 0.50
CA ARG A 127 -10.68 3.18 1.16
C ARG A 127 -10.87 4.61 0.65
N LEU A 128 -9.79 5.36 0.50
CA LEU A 128 -9.82 6.74 -0.03
C LEU A 128 -9.93 6.82 -1.55
N GLY A 129 -9.86 5.70 -2.26
CA GLY A 129 -9.89 5.70 -3.73
C GLY A 129 -8.57 6.01 -4.43
N ILE A 130 -7.52 6.36 -3.68
CA ILE A 130 -6.23 6.80 -4.23
C ILE A 130 -5.62 5.73 -5.15
N LEU A 131 -5.78 4.44 -4.82
CA LEU A 131 -5.32 3.35 -5.68
C LEU A 131 -5.95 3.35 -7.08
N TYR A 132 -7.15 3.91 -7.23
CA TYR A 132 -7.95 3.88 -8.45
C TYR A 132 -7.88 5.21 -9.20
N THR A 133 -7.70 6.32 -8.48
CA THR A 133 -7.75 7.68 -9.03
C THR A 133 -6.41 8.36 -9.12
N CYS A 134 -5.31 7.64 -8.85
CA CYS A 134 -3.97 8.22 -8.98
C CYS A 134 -3.70 8.68 -10.42
N THR A 135 -4.04 7.89 -11.44
CA THR A 135 -3.80 8.19 -12.87
C THR A 135 -4.96 8.94 -13.54
N GLN A 136 -6.20 8.65 -13.15
CA GLN A 136 -7.39 9.25 -13.76
C GLN A 136 -8.42 9.59 -12.67
N PRO A 137 -8.72 10.88 -12.47
CA PRO A 137 -9.79 11.29 -11.55
C PRO A 137 -11.16 10.77 -11.98
N VAL A 138 -12.04 10.56 -11.01
CA VAL A 138 -13.44 10.21 -11.26
C VAL A 138 -14.26 11.46 -11.52
N ALA A 139 -15.01 11.46 -12.61
CA ALA A 139 -16.02 12.49 -12.87
C ALA A 139 -17.28 12.22 -12.04
N SER A 140 -17.84 13.26 -11.43
CA SER A 140 -19.08 13.19 -10.67
C SER A 140 -19.97 14.43 -10.88
N THR A 141 -21.28 14.24 -10.81
CA THR A 141 -22.22 15.35 -10.56
C THR A 141 -22.43 15.48 -9.06
N MET A 142 -22.62 16.70 -8.57
CA MET A 142 -22.71 16.95 -7.14
C MET A 142 -23.79 17.96 -6.81
N THR A 143 -24.63 17.60 -5.85
CA THR A 143 -25.63 18.48 -5.25
C THR A 143 -25.36 18.56 -3.74
N LEU A 144 -25.17 19.78 -3.23
CA LEU A 144 -24.98 20.04 -1.81
C LEU A 144 -26.15 20.85 -1.26
N SER A 145 -26.54 20.61 -0.02
CA SER A 145 -27.62 21.34 0.65
C SER A 145 -27.28 21.56 2.13
N GLY A 146 -27.55 22.78 2.63
CA GLY A 146 -27.29 23.16 4.02
C GLY A 146 -25.82 23.42 4.38
N VAL A 147 -24.92 23.47 3.39
CA VAL A 147 -23.48 23.66 3.60
C VAL A 147 -23.07 25.13 3.72
N ASP A 148 -22.08 25.40 4.57
CA ASP A 148 -21.46 26.71 4.76
C ASP A 148 -20.11 26.83 4.02
N ALA A 149 -19.44 27.99 4.12
CA ALA A 149 -18.17 28.24 3.42
C ALA A 149 -17.02 27.32 3.89
N GLY A 150 -17.00 26.94 5.17
CA GLY A 150 -15.99 26.03 5.71
C GLY A 150 -16.17 24.60 5.17
N ASP A 151 -17.44 24.17 5.05
CA ASP A 151 -17.77 22.89 4.44
C ASP A 151 -17.32 22.80 2.97
N TRP A 152 -17.46 23.90 2.22
CA TRP A 152 -17.00 23.96 0.82
C TRP A 152 -15.48 23.79 0.70
N GLN A 153 -14.71 24.47 1.55
CA GLN A 153 -13.26 24.29 1.57
C GLN A 153 -12.90 22.83 1.90
N ARG A 154 -13.53 22.26 2.94
CA ARG A 154 -13.27 20.88 3.34
C ARG A 154 -13.63 19.89 2.24
N LEU A 155 -14.70 20.15 1.50
CA LEU A 155 -15.09 19.34 0.36
C LEU A 155 -14.05 19.38 -0.76
N GLU A 156 -13.49 20.54 -1.09
CA GLU A 156 -12.42 20.62 -2.11
C GLU A 156 -11.18 19.82 -1.70
N GLU A 157 -10.78 19.89 -0.42
CA GLU A 157 -9.73 19.03 0.13
C GLU A 157 -10.05 17.53 -0.02
N LEU A 158 -11.30 17.14 0.29
CA LEU A 158 -11.74 15.75 0.15
C LEU A 158 -11.77 15.29 -1.32
N LYS A 159 -12.18 16.17 -2.24
CA LYS A 159 -12.15 15.92 -3.69
C LYS A 159 -10.73 15.72 -4.18
N THR A 160 -9.79 16.58 -3.80
CA THR A 160 -8.37 16.43 -4.11
C THR A 160 -7.81 15.13 -3.54
N LEU A 161 -8.09 14.83 -2.26
CA LEU A 161 -7.63 13.61 -1.60
C LEU A 161 -8.13 12.34 -2.29
N THR A 162 -9.42 12.28 -2.62
CA THR A 162 -10.07 11.10 -3.20
C THR A 162 -9.95 11.02 -4.73
N GLY A 163 -9.50 12.10 -5.38
CA GLY A 163 -9.38 12.18 -6.84
C GLY A 163 -10.74 12.22 -7.53
N VAL A 164 -11.70 12.93 -6.94
CA VAL A 164 -13.07 13.08 -7.43
C VAL A 164 -13.25 14.50 -7.93
N ASN A 165 -13.54 14.64 -9.22
CA ASN A 165 -13.77 15.93 -9.85
C ASN A 165 -15.26 16.12 -10.13
N ALA A 166 -15.78 17.29 -9.73
CA ALA A 166 -17.13 17.69 -10.09
C ALA A 166 -17.14 18.16 -11.56
N VAL A 167 -18.03 17.59 -12.36
CA VAL A 167 -18.30 18.06 -13.73
C VAL A 167 -19.51 18.97 -13.67
N VAL A 168 -19.39 20.19 -14.20
CA VAL A 168 -20.49 21.15 -14.26
C VAL A 168 -21.63 20.57 -15.11
N SER A 169 -22.85 20.56 -14.54
CA SER A 169 -24.08 20.08 -15.16
C SER A 169 -24.27 20.68 -16.56
N GLY A 170 -24.45 19.79 -17.55
CA GLY A 170 -24.67 20.12 -18.95
C GLY A 170 -24.57 18.90 -19.86
N LEU A 171 -23.80 17.89 -19.43
CA LEU A 171 -23.84 16.53 -19.98
C LEU A 171 -24.90 15.74 -19.22
N GLN A 172 -25.89 15.21 -19.95
CA GLN A 172 -26.91 14.30 -19.39
C GLN A 172 -26.26 13.22 -18.52
N ALA A 173 -26.89 12.90 -17.40
CA ALA A 173 -26.50 11.84 -16.49
C ALA A 173 -26.29 10.53 -17.28
N ARG A 174 -25.03 10.21 -17.58
CA ARG A 174 -24.67 8.90 -18.11
C ARG A 174 -24.60 7.94 -16.94
N ALA A 175 -24.99 6.69 -17.16
CA ALA A 175 -25.03 5.66 -16.11
C ALA A 175 -23.66 5.36 -15.47
N ASP A 176 -22.56 5.79 -16.11
CA ASP A 176 -21.18 5.65 -15.66
C ASP A 176 -20.62 6.88 -14.91
N VAL A 177 -21.37 7.99 -14.84
CA VAL A 177 -21.01 9.17 -14.04
C VAL A 177 -21.69 9.06 -12.68
N ALA A 178 -20.92 9.22 -11.60
CA ALA A 178 -21.46 9.17 -10.25
C ALA A 178 -22.25 10.45 -9.91
N ASP A 179 -23.51 10.30 -9.48
CA ASP A 179 -24.30 11.41 -8.92
C ASP A 179 -24.23 11.38 -7.39
N VAL A 180 -23.68 12.44 -6.80
CA VAL A 180 -23.50 12.57 -5.35
C VAL A 180 -24.39 13.67 -4.80
N ARG A 181 -25.16 13.35 -3.77
CA ARG A 181 -25.97 14.30 -3.03
C ARG A 181 -25.56 14.28 -1.58
N ILE A 182 -25.24 15.44 -1.01
CA ILE A 182 -24.89 15.56 0.41
C ILE A 182 -25.72 16.67 1.04
N THR A 183 -26.34 16.35 2.16
CA THR A 183 -27.17 17.26 2.95
C THR A 183 -26.61 17.37 4.36
N LYS A 184 -26.39 18.60 4.82
CA LYS A 184 -26.11 18.93 6.21
C LYS A 184 -27.44 19.31 6.87
N ALA A 185 -27.94 18.46 7.77
CA ALA A 185 -29.20 18.69 8.48
C ALA A 185 -29.00 19.59 9.70
N ASP A 186 -27.88 19.43 10.40
CA ASP A 186 -27.41 20.29 11.48
C ASP A 186 -25.85 20.30 11.53
N THR A 187 -25.25 20.86 12.57
CA THR A 187 -23.79 20.94 12.72
C THR A 187 -23.07 19.58 12.81
N THR A 188 -23.76 18.53 13.23
CA THR A 188 -23.24 17.19 13.47
C THR A 188 -24.03 16.09 12.77
N ALA A 189 -24.95 16.42 11.88
CA ALA A 189 -25.79 15.47 11.18
C ALA A 189 -25.62 15.66 9.67
N TRP A 190 -24.81 14.77 9.09
CA TRP A 190 -24.57 14.70 7.67
C TRP A 190 -25.25 13.47 7.09
N GLN A 191 -25.83 13.62 5.91
CA GLN A 191 -26.38 12.53 5.12
C GLN A 191 -25.92 12.68 3.67
N GLY A 192 -25.71 11.57 3.00
CA GLY A 192 -25.43 11.60 1.58
C GLY A 192 -25.83 10.33 0.86
N GLU A 193 -25.95 10.48 -0.45
CA GLU A 193 -26.34 9.45 -1.39
C GLU A 193 -25.43 9.53 -2.61
N LEU A 194 -24.92 8.38 -3.06
CA LEU A 194 -24.14 8.26 -4.29
C LEU A 194 -24.83 7.24 -5.19
N THR A 195 -25.19 7.64 -6.40
CA THR A 195 -25.75 6.74 -7.42
C THR A 195 -24.77 6.58 -8.59
N ALA A 196 -24.40 5.34 -8.91
CA ALA A 196 -23.56 5.00 -10.05
C ALA A 196 -23.79 3.55 -10.48
N PHE A 197 -23.67 3.23 -11.77
CA PHE A 197 -23.81 1.86 -12.29
C PHE A 197 -25.10 1.14 -11.83
N ASN A 198 -26.23 1.86 -11.81
CA ASN A 198 -27.52 1.39 -11.31
C ASN A 198 -27.51 0.90 -9.84
N ARG A 199 -26.56 1.38 -9.04
CA ARG A 199 -26.49 1.15 -7.61
C ARG A 199 -26.51 2.48 -6.88
N THR A 200 -27.13 2.46 -5.71
CA THR A 200 -27.24 3.60 -4.82
C THR A 200 -26.64 3.23 -3.48
N PHE A 201 -25.77 4.09 -2.96
CA PHE A 201 -25.17 3.99 -1.65
C PHE A 201 -25.62 5.17 -0.82
N SER A 202 -26.06 4.91 0.41
CA SER A 202 -26.42 5.95 1.37
C SER A 202 -25.48 5.88 2.57
N SER A 203 -25.11 7.03 3.11
CA SER A 203 -24.34 7.12 4.36
C SER A 203 -24.83 8.30 5.21
N SER A 204 -24.69 8.15 6.51
CA SER A 204 -24.93 9.22 7.49
C SER A 204 -23.81 9.23 8.51
N GLY A 205 -23.40 10.41 8.97
CA GLY A 205 -22.26 10.57 9.86
C GLY A 205 -22.26 11.89 10.61
N LYS A 206 -21.29 12.04 11.49
CA LYS A 206 -21.11 13.24 12.31
C LYS A 206 -20.36 14.37 11.60
N SER A 207 -19.74 14.05 10.48
CA SER A 207 -18.92 14.96 9.69
C SER A 207 -19.07 14.70 8.20
N LEU A 208 -18.71 15.70 7.39
CA LEU A 208 -18.61 15.58 5.95
C LEU A 208 -17.64 14.46 5.54
N ASP A 209 -16.48 14.38 6.20
CA ASP A 209 -15.46 13.35 6.01
C ASP A 209 -16.00 11.92 6.11
N GLU A 210 -16.75 11.63 7.17
CA GLU A 210 -17.31 10.30 7.43
C GLU A 210 -18.26 9.88 6.29
N VAL A 211 -19.17 10.79 5.91
CA VAL A 211 -20.14 10.54 4.84
C VAL A 211 -19.43 10.42 3.49
N TRP A 212 -18.53 11.35 3.17
CA TRP A 212 -17.79 11.37 1.91
C TRP A 212 -16.97 10.09 1.71
N ILE A 213 -16.14 9.74 2.69
CA ILE A 213 -15.28 8.56 2.59
C ILE A 213 -16.13 7.28 2.51
N ALA A 214 -17.23 7.18 3.26
CA ALA A 214 -18.09 6.00 3.22
C ALA A 214 -18.77 5.81 1.86
N LEU A 215 -19.31 6.89 1.26
CA LEU A 215 -19.93 6.83 -0.06
C LEU A 215 -18.93 6.41 -1.14
N TRP A 216 -17.77 7.05 -1.15
CA TRP A 216 -16.75 6.81 -2.16
C TRP A 216 -16.04 5.47 -1.98
N GLN A 217 -15.82 5.00 -0.75
CA GLN A 217 -15.30 3.66 -0.49
C GLN A 217 -16.20 2.59 -1.13
N ASN A 218 -17.51 2.73 -1.02
CA ASN A 218 -18.46 1.80 -1.65
C ASN A 218 -18.39 1.87 -3.18
N TYR A 219 -18.30 3.07 -3.75
CA TYR A 219 -18.10 3.25 -5.19
C TYR A 219 -16.81 2.58 -5.68
N PHE A 220 -15.68 2.81 -5.01
CA PHE A 220 -14.37 2.24 -5.38
C PHE A 220 -14.29 0.72 -5.20
N SER A 221 -15.19 0.15 -4.40
CA SER A 221 -15.31 -1.29 -4.20
C SER A 221 -16.13 -1.99 -5.29
N LEU A 222 -16.71 -1.25 -6.24
CA LEU A 222 -17.47 -1.84 -7.34
C LEU A 222 -16.54 -2.58 -8.32
N ASP A 223 -16.96 -3.78 -8.75
CA ASP A 223 -16.20 -4.59 -9.70
C ASP A 223 -15.89 -3.82 -10.99
N ASN A 224 -16.83 -3.01 -11.50
CA ASN A 224 -16.64 -2.17 -12.67
C ASN A 224 -15.53 -1.11 -12.49
N VAL A 225 -15.34 -0.62 -11.26
CA VAL A 225 -14.31 0.37 -10.94
C VAL A 225 -12.97 -0.34 -10.74
N VAL A 226 -12.97 -1.44 -9.99
CA VAL A 226 -11.78 -2.26 -9.75
C VAL A 226 -11.21 -2.79 -11.08
N ALA A 227 -12.05 -3.29 -11.98
CA ALA A 227 -11.65 -3.84 -13.28
C ALA A 227 -11.05 -2.80 -14.24
N ARG A 228 -11.35 -1.50 -14.07
CA ARG A 228 -10.70 -0.42 -14.84
C ARG A 228 -9.26 -0.17 -14.42
N THR A 229 -8.93 -0.50 -13.17
CA THR A 229 -7.58 -0.28 -12.61
C THR A 229 -6.73 -1.55 -12.62
N PHE A 230 -7.36 -2.71 -12.42
CA PHE A 230 -6.67 -3.98 -12.30
C PHE A 230 -7.25 -5.00 -13.27
N ALA A 231 -6.37 -5.59 -14.09
CA ALA A 231 -6.68 -6.79 -14.85
C ALA A 231 -6.63 -8.00 -13.92
N THR A 232 -7.52 -8.97 -14.16
CA THR A 232 -7.41 -10.30 -13.55
C THR A 232 -6.69 -11.21 -14.53
N VAL A 233 -5.58 -11.79 -14.07
CA VAL A 233 -4.71 -12.67 -14.82
C VAL A 233 -4.72 -14.03 -14.18
N ARG A 234 -4.90 -15.08 -14.98
CA ARG A 234 -4.78 -16.45 -14.53
C ARG A 234 -3.57 -17.12 -15.18
N PHE A 235 -2.76 -17.83 -14.42
CA PHE A 235 -1.58 -18.50 -14.97
C PHE A 235 -1.30 -19.84 -14.29
N LYS A 236 -0.62 -20.74 -15.02
CA LYS A 236 -0.20 -22.06 -14.56
C LYS A 236 1.33 -22.17 -14.54
N ILE A 237 1.90 -22.61 -13.41
CA ILE A 237 3.33 -22.95 -13.31
C ILE A 237 3.49 -24.43 -12.94
N ASP A 238 4.30 -25.13 -13.73
CA ASP A 238 4.63 -26.55 -13.56
C ASP A 238 6.12 -26.81 -13.37
N GLY A 239 6.44 -28.03 -12.97
CA GLY A 239 7.80 -28.51 -12.76
C GLY A 239 8.20 -28.55 -11.29
N TRP A 240 7.26 -28.38 -10.36
CA TRP A 240 7.52 -28.52 -8.94
C TRP A 240 7.64 -29.99 -8.56
N TYR A 241 8.66 -30.35 -7.79
CA TYR A 241 8.84 -31.72 -7.29
C TYR A 241 8.12 -31.97 -5.96
N VAL A 242 7.88 -30.92 -5.19
CA VAL A 242 7.31 -31.00 -3.84
C VAL A 242 6.33 -29.85 -3.58
N PRO A 243 5.25 -30.04 -2.79
CA PRO A 243 4.23 -29.01 -2.53
C PRO A 243 4.76 -27.76 -1.82
N GLU A 244 5.86 -27.87 -1.09
CA GLU A 244 6.52 -26.77 -0.39
C GLU A 244 7.01 -25.70 -1.37
N GLY A 245 7.41 -26.09 -2.59
CA GLY A 245 7.80 -25.15 -3.63
C GLY A 245 6.65 -24.26 -4.07
N ILE A 246 5.45 -24.83 -4.20
CA ILE A 246 4.22 -24.11 -4.54
C ILE A 246 3.86 -23.13 -3.42
N SER A 247 3.93 -23.58 -2.16
CA SER A 247 3.68 -22.73 -0.99
C SER A 247 4.69 -21.59 -0.89
N TYR A 248 5.97 -21.87 -1.15
CA TYR A 248 7.02 -20.86 -1.20
C TYR A 248 6.76 -19.82 -2.29
N PHE A 249 6.32 -20.26 -3.48
CA PHE A 249 5.97 -19.34 -4.54
C PHE A 249 4.76 -18.49 -4.20
N ASP A 250 3.73 -19.04 -3.56
CA ASP A 250 2.56 -18.27 -3.11
C ASP A 250 2.96 -17.14 -2.15
N ILE A 251 3.83 -17.44 -1.19
CA ILE A 251 4.42 -16.43 -0.30
C ILE A 251 5.24 -15.42 -1.10
N ARG A 252 6.09 -15.88 -2.04
CA ARG A 252 6.92 -15.00 -2.87
C ARG A 252 6.08 -14.06 -3.72
N LEU A 253 5.00 -14.54 -4.31
CA LEU A 253 4.06 -13.78 -5.13
C LEU A 253 3.45 -12.63 -4.33
N SER A 254 3.09 -12.88 -3.06
CA SER A 254 2.58 -11.85 -2.14
C SER A 254 3.59 -10.72 -1.85
N THR A 255 4.89 -10.96 -2.06
CA THR A 255 5.94 -9.94 -1.87
C THR A 255 6.07 -8.97 -3.06
N TRP A 256 5.44 -9.25 -4.20
CA TRP A 256 5.51 -8.42 -5.40
C TRP A 256 4.53 -7.25 -5.34
N LYS A 257 4.62 -6.45 -4.28
CA LYS A 257 3.60 -5.46 -3.86
C LYS A 257 3.22 -4.42 -4.92
N LYS A 258 4.13 -4.11 -5.85
CA LYS A 258 3.89 -3.17 -6.97
C LYS A 258 3.12 -3.81 -8.14
N LEU A 259 3.27 -5.12 -8.32
CA LEU A 259 2.68 -5.85 -9.45
C LEU A 259 1.41 -6.61 -9.04
N VAL A 260 1.35 -7.08 -7.80
CA VAL A 260 0.27 -7.93 -7.29
C VAL A 260 -0.63 -7.13 -6.37
N GLU A 261 -1.87 -6.93 -6.80
CA GLU A 261 -2.91 -6.35 -5.95
C GLU A 261 -3.42 -7.38 -4.95
N GLN A 262 -3.80 -8.53 -5.50
CA GLN A 262 -4.34 -9.69 -4.80
C GLN A 262 -3.88 -10.93 -5.58
N ALA A 263 -3.53 -11.99 -4.88
CA ALA A 263 -3.20 -13.27 -5.46
C ALA A 263 -3.87 -14.37 -4.66
N HIS A 264 -4.31 -15.42 -5.34
CA HIS A 264 -4.76 -16.64 -4.68
C HIS A 264 -4.45 -17.85 -5.55
N LEU A 265 -4.00 -18.93 -4.90
CA LEU A 265 -3.88 -20.24 -5.51
C LEU A 265 -5.29 -20.81 -5.71
N VAL A 266 -5.69 -21.01 -6.95
CA VAL A 266 -7.01 -21.50 -7.34
C VAL A 266 -7.04 -23.02 -7.34
N ARG A 267 -5.96 -23.66 -7.78
CA ARG A 267 -5.90 -25.12 -7.96
C ARG A 267 -4.48 -25.65 -7.89
N LEU A 268 -4.34 -26.86 -7.35
CA LEU A 268 -3.15 -27.69 -7.44
C LEU A 268 -3.40 -28.79 -8.47
N ASP A 269 -2.47 -28.97 -9.39
CA ASP A 269 -2.51 -30.01 -10.40
C ASP A 269 -1.45 -31.08 -10.05
N LEU A 270 -1.88 -32.32 -9.88
CA LEU A 270 -1.00 -33.47 -9.64
C LEU A 270 -0.76 -34.16 -10.99
N GLU A 271 0.46 -34.07 -11.51
CA GLU A 271 0.88 -34.77 -12.72
C GLU A 271 1.79 -35.97 -12.35
N THR A 272 1.94 -36.92 -13.26
CA THR A 272 2.63 -38.21 -12.99
C THR A 272 4.07 -38.05 -12.48
N GLU A 273 4.76 -36.97 -12.89
CA GLU A 273 6.16 -36.71 -12.56
C GLU A 273 6.40 -35.34 -11.92
N SER A 274 5.36 -34.51 -11.79
CA SER A 274 5.50 -33.15 -11.26
C SER A 274 4.20 -32.61 -10.67
N LEU A 275 4.34 -31.51 -9.94
CA LEU A 275 3.23 -30.75 -9.40
C LEU A 275 3.11 -29.42 -10.16
N GLY A 276 1.86 -29.01 -10.33
CA GLY A 276 1.47 -27.76 -10.94
C GLY A 276 0.62 -26.92 -10.00
N GLY A 277 0.67 -25.60 -10.18
CA GLY A 277 -0.23 -24.68 -9.51
C GLY A 277 -0.89 -23.74 -10.52
N VAL A 278 -2.14 -23.39 -10.26
CA VAL A 278 -2.89 -22.38 -11.01
C VAL A 278 -3.23 -21.23 -10.08
N TRP A 279 -2.76 -20.04 -10.42
CA TRP A 279 -3.01 -18.82 -9.66
C TRP A 279 -3.92 -17.88 -10.44
N GLU A 280 -4.71 -17.13 -9.68
CA GLU A 280 -5.40 -15.96 -10.17
C GLU A 280 -4.89 -14.73 -9.42
N VAL A 281 -4.47 -13.73 -10.19
CA VAL A 281 -3.83 -12.52 -9.70
C VAL A 281 -4.51 -11.30 -10.29
N ARG A 282 -4.81 -10.32 -9.43
CA ARG A 282 -5.16 -8.97 -9.86
C ARG A 282 -3.88 -8.15 -9.99
N THR A 283 -3.66 -7.56 -11.16
CA THR A 283 -2.48 -6.76 -11.46
C THR A 283 -2.85 -5.51 -12.24
N ARG A 284 -2.10 -4.42 -12.05
CA ARG A 284 -2.24 -3.21 -12.89
C ARG A 284 -1.49 -3.32 -14.21
N ASP A 285 -0.48 -4.19 -14.26
CA ASP A 285 0.42 -4.32 -15.40
C ASP A 285 0.62 -5.80 -15.73
N THR A 286 -0.26 -6.29 -16.60
CA THR A 286 -0.24 -7.66 -17.11
C THR A 286 1.09 -8.01 -17.78
N GLN A 287 1.74 -7.05 -18.45
CA GLN A 287 3.00 -7.28 -19.15
C GLN A 287 4.17 -7.40 -18.18
N ALA A 288 4.30 -6.47 -17.23
CA ALA A 288 5.33 -6.55 -16.20
C ALA A 288 5.15 -7.78 -15.30
N MET A 289 3.89 -8.16 -15.01
CA MET A 289 3.59 -9.39 -14.29
C MET A 289 4.07 -10.63 -15.05
N ARG A 290 3.77 -10.72 -16.36
CA ARG A 290 4.25 -11.82 -17.21
C ARG A 290 5.77 -11.90 -17.24
N ALA A 291 6.45 -10.77 -17.50
CA ALA A 291 7.91 -10.72 -17.55
C ALA A 291 8.53 -11.16 -16.22
N ARG A 292 7.93 -10.77 -15.09
CA ARG A 292 8.40 -11.16 -13.75
C ARG A 292 8.21 -12.65 -13.48
N LEU A 293 7.10 -13.23 -13.93
CA LEU A 293 6.85 -14.67 -13.85
C LEU A 293 7.82 -15.47 -14.71
N GLU A 294 8.04 -15.04 -15.96
CA GLU A 294 8.99 -15.66 -16.89
C GLU A 294 10.41 -15.67 -16.33
N GLN A 295 10.85 -14.55 -15.72
CA GLN A 295 12.12 -14.48 -15.00
C GLN A 295 12.18 -15.49 -13.85
N PHE A 296 11.14 -15.54 -13.01
CA PHE A 296 11.11 -16.43 -11.85
C PHE A 296 11.18 -17.91 -12.25
N VAL A 297 10.42 -18.33 -13.27
CA VAL A 297 10.40 -19.74 -13.67
C VAL A 297 11.73 -20.16 -14.32
N ALA A 298 12.35 -19.28 -15.11
CA ALA A 298 13.65 -19.53 -15.72
C ALA A 298 14.75 -19.77 -14.67
N ASP A 299 14.79 -18.94 -13.62
CA ASP A 299 15.76 -19.05 -12.52
C ASP A 299 15.61 -20.34 -11.70
N LYS A 300 14.46 -21.02 -11.79
CA LYS A 300 14.10 -22.17 -10.96
C LYS A 300 13.94 -23.48 -11.74
N GLY A 301 14.15 -23.46 -13.06
CA GLY A 301 13.90 -24.62 -13.92
C GLY A 301 12.43 -25.03 -13.98
N LEU A 302 11.52 -24.09 -13.69
CA LEU A 302 10.08 -24.27 -13.77
C LEU A 302 9.57 -23.83 -15.14
N ARG A 303 8.29 -24.07 -15.42
CA ARG A 303 7.67 -23.67 -16.68
C ARG A 303 6.39 -22.88 -16.44
N LEU A 304 6.27 -21.71 -17.06
CA LEU A 304 5.01 -21.00 -17.20
C LEU A 304 4.23 -21.64 -18.36
N VAL A 305 3.17 -22.37 -18.05
CA VAL A 305 2.43 -23.19 -19.02
C VAL A 305 1.30 -22.42 -19.70
N SER A 306 0.61 -21.57 -18.94
CA SER A 306 -0.40 -20.66 -19.49
C SER A 306 -0.35 -19.33 -18.78
N PHE A 307 -0.78 -18.29 -19.48
CA PHE A 307 -0.94 -16.94 -18.96
C PHE A 307 -2.09 -16.26 -19.71
N ASP A 308 -3.25 -16.25 -19.06
CA ASP A 308 -4.48 -15.68 -19.58
C ASP A 308 -4.70 -14.34 -18.86
N GLY A 309 -4.22 -13.26 -19.48
CA GLY A 309 -4.58 -11.91 -19.07
C GLY A 309 -5.84 -11.49 -19.81
N GLY A 310 -6.95 -11.31 -19.10
CA GLY A 310 -8.14 -10.71 -19.71
C GLY A 310 -7.77 -9.35 -20.33
N VAL A 311 -8.09 -9.18 -21.61
CA VAL A 311 -8.07 -7.89 -22.31
C VAL A 311 -9.40 -7.19 -22.08
#